data_AF-A0A7X3XLQ9-F1
#
_entry.id   AF-A0A7X3XLQ9-F1
#
_cell.length_a   1.000
_cell.length_b   1.000
_cell.length_c   1.000
_cell.angle_alpha   90.00
_cell.angle_beta   90.00
_cell.angle_gamma   90.00
#
_symmetry.space_group_name_H-M   'P 1'
#
loop_
_entity.id
_entity.type
_entity.pdbx_description
1 polymer ?
#
loop_
_entity_poly.entity_id
_entity_poly.type
_entity_poly.pdbx_seq_one_letter_code
_entity_poly.pdbx_strand_id
1 'polypeptide(L)'
;MKRTTHPHWKALPSQAIQEELKRIHLAYDRFFKKLGGRPKIKKRHKFKSFTLKQTGWSLKDNRITLTFRKWDNGKWRYDKVAYTFHKHREFYGNISRITIKRDPCGDYWLYILTDFVETKPLPTTGQKDLCIMELRVAP
;
A
#
# COMPACT_ATOMS: atom_id res chain seq x y z
N MET A 1 14.02 -22.92 -23.46
CA MET A 1 13.47 -22.01 -22.42
C MET A 1 14.12 -22.33 -21.07
N LYS A 2 14.72 -21.35 -20.38
CA LYS A 2 15.28 -21.56 -19.03
C LYS A 2 14.16 -21.94 -18.04
N ARG A 3 14.27 -23.10 -17.40
CA ARG A 3 13.36 -23.51 -16.31
C ARG A 3 13.48 -22.48 -15.17
N THR A 4 12.37 -21.88 -14.79
CA THR A 4 12.34 -20.93 -13.67
C THR A 4 12.49 -21.71 -12.36
N THR A 5 13.55 -21.44 -11.60
CA THR A 5 13.91 -22.13 -10.33
C THR A 5 12.84 -22.00 -9.25
N HIS A 6 11.90 -21.05 -9.38
CA HIS A 6 10.88 -20.75 -8.37
C HIS A 6 9.47 -20.61 -8.99
N PRO A 7 8.71 -21.71 -9.14
CA PRO A 7 7.37 -21.69 -9.74
C PRO A 7 6.36 -20.88 -8.93
N HIS A 8 6.54 -20.82 -7.60
CA HIS A 8 5.67 -20.06 -6.70
C HIS A 8 5.76 -18.53 -6.89
N TRP A 9 6.75 -17.99 -7.60
CA TRP A 9 6.80 -16.55 -7.89
C TRP A 9 5.69 -16.06 -8.81
N LYS A 10 5.19 -16.95 -9.68
CA LYS A 10 3.96 -16.68 -10.47
C LYS A 10 2.73 -16.50 -9.57
N ALA A 11 2.84 -16.90 -8.30
CA ALA A 11 1.80 -16.71 -7.32
C ALA A 11 1.76 -15.30 -6.71
N LEU A 12 2.79 -14.49 -6.88
CA LEU A 12 2.82 -13.16 -6.30
C LEU A 12 2.08 -12.17 -7.21
N PRO A 13 1.32 -11.21 -6.65
CA PRO A 13 0.79 -10.12 -7.44
C PRO A 13 1.94 -9.26 -7.98
N SER A 14 1.84 -8.85 -9.25
CA SER A 14 2.86 -8.05 -9.92
C SER A 14 3.17 -6.75 -9.17
N GLN A 15 2.16 -6.15 -8.54
CA GLN A 15 2.30 -4.94 -7.72
C GLN A 15 3.28 -5.13 -6.55
N ALA A 16 3.20 -6.24 -5.83
CA ALA A 16 4.09 -6.50 -4.70
C ALA A 16 5.55 -6.65 -5.15
N ILE A 17 5.78 -7.31 -6.29
CA ILE A 17 7.11 -7.46 -6.89
C ILE A 17 7.66 -6.08 -7.27
N GLN A 18 6.85 -5.24 -7.91
CA GLN A 18 7.25 -3.89 -8.31
C GLN A 18 7.55 -2.99 -7.11
N GLU A 19 6.79 -3.07 -6.02
CA GLU A 19 7.06 -2.29 -4.81
C GLU A 19 8.36 -2.70 -4.13
N GLU A 20 8.63 -4.00 -4.03
CA GLU A 20 9.88 -4.48 -3.44
C GLU A 20 11.08 -4.11 -4.31
N LEU A 21 10.96 -4.21 -5.63
CA LEU A 21 12.00 -3.75 -6.57
C LEU A 21 12.29 -2.26 -6.40
N LYS A 22 11.24 -1.43 -6.27
CA LYS A 22 11.38 0.02 -6.03
C LYS A 22 12.08 0.30 -4.70
N ARG A 23 11.79 -0.45 -3.64
CA ARG A 23 12.47 -0.30 -2.34
C ARG A 23 13.95 -0.63 -2.43
N ILE A 24 14.29 -1.72 -3.12
CA ILE A 24 15.69 -2.12 -3.32
C ILE A 24 16.42 -1.05 -4.13
N HIS A 25 15.84 -0.60 -5.25
CA HIS A 25 16.42 0.44 -6.09
C HIS A 25 16.69 1.73 -5.31
N LEU A 26 15.69 2.25 -4.60
CA LEU A 26 15.83 3.47 -3.79
C LEU A 26 16.87 3.32 -2.67
N ALA A 27 17.03 2.13 -2.09
CA ALA A 27 18.05 1.89 -1.08
C ALA A 27 19.46 1.97 -1.69
N TYR A 28 19.67 1.37 -2.86
CA TYR A 28 20.94 1.47 -3.59
C TYR A 28 21.23 2.90 -4.05
N ASP A 29 20.23 3.62 -4.57
CA ASP A 29 20.40 5.03 -4.95
C ASP A 29 20.89 5.87 -3.77
N ARG A 30 20.33 5.66 -2.56
CA ARG A 30 20.76 6.36 -1.34
C ARG A 30 22.18 5.96 -0.91
N PHE A 31 22.54 4.69 -1.08
CA PHE A 31 23.87 4.18 -0.78
C PHE A 31 24.93 4.82 -1.67
N PHE A 32 24.71 4.87 -2.98
CA PHE A 32 25.66 5.49 -3.92
C PHE A 32 25.77 7.02 -3.73
N LYS A 33 24.69 7.67 -3.31
CA LYS A 33 24.70 9.09 -2.91
C LYS A 33 25.40 9.35 -1.56
N LYS A 34 25.94 8.33 -0.89
CA LYS A 34 26.55 8.41 0.46
C LYS A 34 25.60 8.97 1.53
N LEU A 35 24.28 8.90 1.30
CA LEU A 35 23.23 9.36 2.22
C LEU A 35 22.78 8.26 3.20
N GLY A 36 23.33 7.05 3.09
CA GLY A 36 22.97 5.92 3.92
C GLY A 36 23.96 4.77 3.80
N GLY A 37 23.87 3.81 4.72
CA GLY A 37 24.68 2.60 4.71
C GLY A 37 24.25 1.60 3.64
N ARG A 38 24.99 0.48 3.56
CA ARG A 38 24.72 -0.62 2.63
C ARG A 38 23.26 -1.11 2.79
N PRO A 39 22.50 -1.25 1.68
CA PRO A 39 21.13 -1.77 1.72
C PRO A 39 21.07 -3.16 2.37
N LYS A 40 20.08 -3.38 3.24
CA LYS A 40 19.82 -4.67 3.89
C LYS A 40 18.37 -5.09 3.64
N ILE A 41 18.17 -6.38 3.38
CA ILE A 41 16.83 -6.95 3.23
C ILE A 41 16.12 -6.88 4.59
N LYS A 42 14.95 -6.25 4.62
CA LYS A 42 14.15 -6.08 5.82
C LYS A 42 13.27 -7.31 6.05
N LYS A 43 13.19 -7.80 7.29
CA LYS A 43 12.34 -8.95 7.65
C LYS A 43 10.85 -8.58 7.53
N ARG A 44 10.01 -9.55 7.13
CA ARG A 44 8.54 -9.37 6.93
C ARG A 44 7.85 -8.65 8.09
N HIS A 45 8.03 -9.10 9.32
CA HIS A 45 7.38 -8.54 10.51
C HIS A 45 7.79 -7.08 10.82
N LYS A 46 8.89 -6.59 10.24
CA LYS A 46 9.32 -5.20 10.43
C LYS A 46 8.62 -4.24 9.47
N PHE A 47 7.95 -4.74 8.43
CA PHE A 47 7.12 -3.90 7.56
C PHE A 47 5.83 -3.58 8.29
N LYS A 48 5.66 -2.30 8.63
CA LYS A 48 4.47 -1.79 9.32
C LYS A 48 3.41 -1.25 8.37
N SER A 49 3.72 -1.13 7.08
CA SER A 49 2.74 -0.64 6.11
C SER A 49 2.91 -1.31 4.75
N PHE A 50 1.81 -1.36 4.00
CA PHE A 50 1.80 -1.74 2.60
C PHE A 50 0.82 -0.87 1.84
N THR A 51 1.10 -0.64 0.55
CA THR A 51 0.30 0.21 -0.31
C THR A 51 -0.30 -0.62 -1.43
N LEU A 52 -1.56 -0.37 -1.74
CA LEU A 52 -2.26 -0.91 -2.88
C LEU A 52 -2.60 0.29 -3.78
N LYS A 53 -2.17 0.21 -5.05
CA LYS A 53 -2.30 1.34 -5.98
C LYS A 53 -3.64 1.25 -6.70
N GLN A 54 -3.64 0.64 -7.88
CA GLN A 54 -4.80 0.62 -8.78
C GLN A 54 -5.74 -0.56 -8.54
N THR A 55 -5.27 -1.64 -7.93
CA THR A 55 -6.07 -2.87 -7.79
C THR A 55 -5.84 -3.53 -6.42
N GLY A 56 -6.67 -4.52 -6.11
CA GLY A 56 -6.57 -5.28 -4.85
C GLY A 56 -7.39 -4.68 -3.70
N TRP A 57 -8.17 -3.63 -3.95
CA TRP A 57 -9.09 -3.05 -2.99
C TRP A 57 -10.39 -2.61 -3.67
N SER A 58 -11.47 -2.56 -2.90
CA SER A 58 -12.75 -1.95 -3.29
C SER A 58 -13.33 -1.25 -2.08
N LEU A 59 -13.95 -0.10 -2.29
CA LEU A 59 -14.54 0.70 -1.23
C LEU A 59 -16.03 0.90 -1.49
N LYS A 60 -16.88 0.46 -0.55
CA LYS A 60 -18.34 0.61 -0.59
C LYS A 60 -18.87 0.85 0.81
N ASP A 61 -19.71 1.85 1.00
CA ASP A 61 -20.48 2.09 2.25
C ASP A 61 -19.66 1.96 3.55
N ASN A 62 -18.52 2.68 3.63
CA ASN A 62 -17.57 2.64 4.75
C ASN A 62 -16.92 1.26 5.04
N ARG A 63 -16.96 0.36 4.07
CA ARG A 63 -16.26 -0.93 4.11
C ARG A 63 -15.22 -1.00 3.01
N ILE A 64 -14.00 -1.33 3.41
CA ILE A 64 -12.91 -1.62 2.49
C ILE A 64 -12.77 -3.13 2.32
N THR A 65 -12.96 -3.61 1.09
CA THR A 65 -12.70 -5.01 0.74
C THR A 65 -11.32 -5.13 0.13
N LEU A 66 -10.42 -5.85 0.80
CA LEU A 66 -9.08 -6.13 0.34
C LEU A 66 -9.03 -7.51 -0.30
N THR A 67 -8.35 -7.61 -1.44
CA THR A 67 -8.16 -8.87 -2.14
C THR A 67 -6.76 -9.41 -1.87
N PHE A 68 -6.67 -10.58 -1.27
CA PHE A 68 -5.42 -11.27 -0.98
C PHE A 68 -5.31 -12.55 -1.80
N ARG A 69 -4.08 -13.00 -2.03
CA ARG A 69 -3.81 -14.30 -2.64
C ARG A 69 -3.54 -15.30 -1.53
N LYS A 70 -4.39 -16.33 -1.44
CA LYS A 70 -4.34 -17.37 -0.42
C LYS A 70 -4.00 -18.70 -1.07
N TRP A 71 -3.15 -19.47 -0.41
CA TRP A 71 -2.93 -20.87 -0.77
C TRP A 71 -3.99 -21.71 -0.06
N ASP A 72 -4.84 -22.38 -0.83
CA ASP A 72 -5.96 -23.14 -0.32
C ASP A 72 -6.18 -24.39 -1.17
N ASN A 73 -6.32 -25.56 -0.53
CA ASN A 73 -6.51 -26.86 -1.17
C ASN A 73 -5.57 -27.12 -2.38
N GLY A 74 -4.28 -26.82 -2.21
CA GLY A 74 -3.25 -27.07 -3.22
C GLY A 74 -3.29 -26.13 -4.44
N LYS A 75 -4.09 -25.05 -4.38
CA LYS A 75 -4.20 -24.05 -5.45
C LYS A 75 -4.13 -22.63 -4.89
N TRP A 76 -3.64 -21.69 -5.71
CA TRP A 76 -3.71 -20.27 -5.38
C TRP A 76 -5.09 -19.72 -5.70
N ARG A 77 -5.76 -19.16 -4.70
CA ARG A 77 -7.08 -18.52 -4.82
C ARG A 77 -7.02 -17.06 -4.40
N TYR A 78 -7.97 -16.28 -4.90
CA TYR A 78 -8.19 -14.93 -4.40
C TYR A 78 -9.20 -14.98 -3.26
N ASP A 79 -8.83 -14.39 -2.14
CA ASP A 79 -9.65 -14.22 -0.96
C ASP A 79 -10.01 -12.73 -0.83
N LYS A 80 -11.26 -12.43 -0.52
CA LYS A 80 -11.76 -11.05 -0.38
C LYS A 80 -12.18 -10.86 1.06
N VAL A 81 -11.45 -10.02 1.79
CA VAL A 81 -11.71 -9.74 3.19
C VAL A 81 -12.21 -8.31 3.31
N ALA A 82 -13.44 -8.16 3.82
CA ALA A 82 -14.03 -6.87 4.10
C ALA A 82 -13.66 -6.41 5.51
N TYR A 83 -13.26 -5.14 5.62
CA TYR A 83 -12.97 -4.47 6.88
C TYR A 83 -13.85 -3.23 6.98
N THR A 84 -14.41 -3.00 8.16
CA THR A 84 -15.12 -1.76 8.46
C THR A 84 -14.11 -0.75 8.98
N PHE A 85 -14.29 0.54 8.70
CA PHE A 85 -13.44 1.59 9.28
C PHE A 85 -14.29 2.77 9.71
N HIS A 86 -13.78 3.50 10.70
CA HIS A 86 -14.41 4.73 11.17
C HIS A 86 -13.96 5.89 10.29
N LYS A 87 -14.92 6.50 9.60
CA LYS A 87 -14.70 7.65 8.71
C LYS A 87 -14.96 8.95 9.48
N HIS A 88 -13.93 9.75 9.71
CA HIS A 88 -14.08 11.04 10.40
C HIS A 88 -14.58 12.17 9.48
N ARG A 89 -14.20 12.16 8.19
CA ARG A 89 -14.67 13.15 7.20
C ARG A 89 -14.98 12.50 5.87
N GLU A 90 -15.83 13.15 5.08
CA GLU A 90 -16.03 12.82 3.68
C GLU A 90 -14.76 13.09 2.86
N PHE A 91 -14.49 12.22 1.90
CA PHE A 91 -13.42 12.40 0.92
C PHE A 91 -14.09 12.49 -0.45
N TYR A 92 -13.65 13.46 -1.25
CA TYR A 92 -14.14 13.70 -2.59
C TYR A 92 -13.10 13.26 -3.62
N GLY A 93 -13.55 13.03 -4.86
CA GLY A 93 -12.72 12.61 -5.98
C GLY A 93 -12.45 11.11 -6.05
N ASN A 94 -11.68 10.73 -7.07
CA ASN A 94 -11.26 9.35 -7.28
C ASN A 94 -10.12 8.98 -6.32
N ILE A 95 -10.08 7.71 -5.93
CA ILE A 95 -9.05 7.20 -5.04
C ILE A 95 -7.91 6.62 -5.89
N SER A 96 -6.73 7.21 -5.76
CA SER A 96 -5.51 6.81 -6.45
C SER A 96 -4.82 5.61 -5.82
N ARG A 97 -4.71 5.59 -4.49
CA ARG A 97 -4.03 4.52 -3.73
C ARG A 97 -4.52 4.46 -2.30
N ILE A 98 -4.40 3.27 -1.73
CA ILE A 98 -4.71 2.99 -0.34
C ILE A 98 -3.47 2.43 0.34
N THR A 99 -3.11 2.99 1.49
CA THR A 99 -2.02 2.49 2.32
C THR A 99 -2.57 2.05 3.66
N ILE A 100 -2.27 0.83 4.07
CA ILE A 100 -2.60 0.32 5.39
C ILE A 100 -1.33 0.34 6.23
N LYS A 101 -1.42 0.96 7.40
CA LYS A 101 -0.33 1.07 8.37
C LYS A 101 -0.76 0.41 9.67
N ARG A 102 0.19 -0.24 10.31
CA ARG A 102 0.07 -0.82 11.63
C ARG A 102 0.87 0.03 12.62
N ASP A 103 0.21 0.43 13.70
CA ASP A 103 0.85 1.14 14.79
C ASP A 103 1.56 0.19 15.76
N PRO A 104 2.50 0.72 16.58
CA PRO A 104 3.15 -0.07 17.62
C PRO A 104 2.15 -0.73 18.58
N CYS A 105 1.02 -0.06 18.87
CA CYS A 105 -0.05 -0.56 19.72
C CYS A 105 -0.88 -1.68 19.08
N GLY A 106 -0.67 -1.98 17.80
CA GLY A 106 -1.38 -3.03 17.07
C GLY A 106 -2.58 -2.56 16.26
N ASP A 107 -3.02 -1.31 16.43
CA ASP A 107 -4.08 -0.70 15.63
C ASP A 107 -3.70 -0.56 14.15
N TYR A 108 -4.71 -0.64 13.29
CA TYR A 108 -4.56 -0.43 11.86
C TYR A 108 -5.18 0.89 11.43
N TRP A 109 -4.42 1.62 10.62
CA TRP A 109 -4.80 2.88 10.01
C TRP A 109 -4.86 2.75 8.50
N LEU A 110 -5.93 3.29 7.95
CA LEU A 110 -6.19 3.36 6.53
C LEU A 110 -5.90 4.78 6.05
N TYR A 111 -4.94 4.89 5.15
CA TYR A 111 -4.60 6.12 4.45
C TYR A 111 -5.12 6.02 3.03
N ILE A 112 -6.05 6.91 2.67
CA ILE A 112 -6.63 6.97 1.34
C ILE A 112 -6.03 8.20 0.65
N LEU A 113 -5.38 8.00 -0.49
CA LEU A 113 -5.01 9.09 -1.37
C LEU A 113 -6.10 9.31 -2.40
N THR A 114 -6.63 10.53 -2.44
CA THR A 114 -7.53 11.01 -3.48
C THR A 114 -6.85 11.97 -4.43
N ASP A 115 -7.40 12.05 -5.64
CA ASP A 115 -6.95 12.93 -6.72
C ASP A 115 -7.49 14.35 -6.56
N PHE A 116 -8.37 14.54 -5.57
CA PHE A 116 -9.08 15.78 -5.32
C PHE A 116 -8.13 16.84 -4.76
N VAL A 117 -8.11 17.98 -5.45
CA VAL A 117 -7.41 19.17 -5.02
C VAL A 117 -8.47 20.13 -4.49
N GLU A 118 -8.46 20.41 -3.19
CA GLU A 118 -9.26 21.51 -2.65
C GLU A 118 -8.66 22.82 -3.15
N THR A 119 -9.21 23.37 -4.24
CA THR A 119 -8.85 24.71 -4.68
C THR A 119 -9.50 25.74 -3.76
N LYS A 120 -8.76 26.13 -2.71
CA LYS A 120 -8.54 27.54 -2.37
C LYS A 120 -7.05 27.70 -2.04
N PRO A 121 -6.16 27.83 -3.04
CA PRO A 121 -4.78 28.16 -2.76
C PRO A 121 -4.75 29.53 -2.10
N LEU A 122 -4.25 29.61 -0.87
CA LEU A 122 -3.58 30.83 -0.43
C LEU A 122 -2.34 30.98 -1.34
N PRO A 123 -2.03 32.18 -1.83
CA PRO A 123 -0.98 32.35 -2.81
C PRO A 123 0.36 32.01 -2.17
N THR A 124 0.99 30.89 -2.55
CA THR A 124 2.45 30.73 -2.83
C THR A 124 2.93 29.27 -2.74
N THR A 125 3.64 28.84 -3.79
CA THR A 125 4.56 27.68 -3.94
C THR A 125 3.98 26.25 -4.08
N GLY A 126 3.61 25.89 -5.31
CA GLY A 126 4.25 24.80 -6.07
C GLY A 126 4.33 23.36 -5.53
N GLN A 127 3.57 22.96 -4.52
CA GLN A 127 3.51 21.55 -4.08
C GLN A 127 2.12 20.96 -4.32
N LYS A 128 2.09 19.73 -4.86
CA LYS A 128 0.87 18.96 -4.99
C LYS A 128 0.39 18.60 -3.59
N ASP A 129 -0.73 19.19 -3.18
CA ASP A 129 -1.35 18.91 -1.90
C ASP A 129 -1.89 17.48 -1.86
N LEU A 130 -1.41 16.70 -0.89
CA LEU A 130 -1.86 15.33 -0.61
C LEU A 130 -2.96 15.43 0.46
N CYS A 131 -4.21 15.12 0.13
CA CYS A 131 -5.21 14.88 1.17
C CYS A 131 -4.90 13.52 1.83
N ILE A 132 -4.31 13.56 3.02
CA ILE A 132 -4.02 12.37 3.83
C ILE A 132 -5.15 12.24 4.85
N MET A 133 -6.08 11.34 4.56
CA MET A 133 -7.15 10.98 5.50
C MET A 133 -6.71 9.77 6.30
N GLU A 134 -6.57 9.93 7.62
CA GLU A 134 -6.21 8.87 8.56
C GLU A 134 -7.49 8.30 9.18
N LEU A 135 -7.82 7.05 8.85
CA LEU A 135 -9.04 6.39 9.32
C LEU A 135 -8.67 5.14 10.13
N ARG A 136 -9.32 4.94 11.27
CA ARG A 136 -9.10 3.76 12.11
C ARG A 136 -9.90 2.58 11.56
N VAL A 137 -9.24 1.46 11.32
CA VAL A 137 -9.91 0.20 10.93
C VAL A 137 -10.56 -0.40 12.18
N ALA A 138 -11.85 -0.68 12.09
CA ALA A 138 -12.62 -1.37 13.13
C ALA A 138 -12.48 -2.89 12.97
N PRO A 139 -12.56 -3.67 14.06
CA PRO A 139 -12.55 -5.12 14.01
C PRO A 139 -13.72 -5.71 13.19
#